data_AF-A0A1T1HJ27-F1
#
_entry.id   AF-A0A1T1HJ27-F1
#
_cell.length_a   1.000
_cell.length_b   1.000
_cell.length_c   1.000
_cell.angle_alpha   90.00
_cell.angle_beta   90.00
_cell.angle_gamma   90.00
#
_symmetry.space_group_name_H-M   'P 1'
#
loop_
_entity.id
_entity.type
_entity.pdbx_description
1 polymer ?
#
loop_
_entity_poly.entity_id
_entity_poly.type
_entity_poly.pdbx_seq_one_letter_code
_entity_poly.pdbx_strand_id
1 'polypeptide(L)'
;MNTYLPLFWATDLGIDYGAPTLYLRDLLPAVGQNTLAAFDWQAHLTPGETLQLIWCPPVSDLNGWSEQPSEIALSHLLRARVIRALPGAANAHGMLHGKYRYEFEVLACEALLPVLRALPPVPDAWHLPQVGTARGTRLSWDEVRVCGRAEVAGLIYLTASAPHETYMEMLLEDDGEQLTGLFSLHMDPGSSTCDLGRKRLAGDELRAIRHALDIARPLKDTQAAYIAGGPVPE
;
A
#
# COMPACT_ATOMS: atom_id res chain seq x y z
N MET A 1 2.65 0.48 16.46
CA MET A 1 3.35 1.46 15.60
C MET A 1 2.48 1.62 14.37
N ASN A 2 2.12 2.85 14.01
CA ASN A 2 1.18 3.08 12.91
C ASN A 2 1.90 2.90 11.56
N THR A 3 1.20 2.30 10.60
CA THR A 3 1.66 2.19 9.21
C THR A 3 0.82 3.12 8.34
N TYR A 4 1.48 3.81 7.42
CA TYR A 4 0.82 4.67 6.44
C TYR A 4 1.27 4.31 5.03
N LEU A 5 0.34 4.42 4.09
CA LEU A 5 0.63 4.50 2.67
C LEU A 5 0.57 5.98 2.26
N PRO A 6 1.70 6.62 1.90
CA PRO A 6 1.67 7.97 1.35
C PRO A 6 0.83 8.07 0.08
N LEU A 7 0.30 9.25 -0.20
CA LEU A 7 -0.40 9.51 -1.48
C LEU A 7 0.57 9.49 -2.66
N PHE A 8 1.78 10.00 -2.46
CA PHE A 8 2.92 9.82 -3.34
C PHE A 8 4.20 10.22 -2.62
N TRP A 9 5.33 9.69 -3.07
CA TRP A 9 6.66 10.12 -2.65
C TRP A 9 7.07 11.37 -3.43
N ALA A 10 7.52 12.41 -2.73
CA ALA A 10 8.01 13.61 -3.39
C ALA A 10 9.45 13.37 -3.86
N THR A 11 9.60 13.21 -5.17
CA THR A 11 10.84 12.79 -5.83
C THR A 11 11.73 13.97 -6.18
N ASP A 12 12.29 14.60 -5.16
CA ASP A 12 13.20 15.74 -5.32
C ASP A 12 14.66 15.29 -5.67
N LEU A 13 14.84 14.04 -6.11
CA LEU A 13 16.13 13.34 -6.18
C LEU A 13 16.89 13.45 -7.52
N GLY A 14 16.39 14.23 -8.49
CA GLY A 14 17.07 14.40 -9.78
C GLY A 14 17.11 13.12 -10.65
N ILE A 15 16.14 12.22 -10.44
CA ILE A 15 16.00 10.96 -11.16
C ILE A 15 15.39 11.23 -12.54
N ASP A 16 16.05 10.74 -13.60
CA ASP A 16 15.50 10.76 -14.96
C ASP A 16 14.50 9.62 -15.15
N TYR A 17 13.23 9.88 -14.80
CA TYR A 17 12.13 8.93 -15.00
C TYR A 17 11.82 8.65 -16.48
N GLY A 18 12.43 9.37 -17.42
CA GLY A 18 12.38 9.09 -18.86
C GLY A 18 13.41 8.07 -19.32
N ALA A 19 14.33 7.63 -18.44
CA ALA A 19 15.32 6.62 -18.77
C ALA A 19 14.67 5.27 -19.09
N PRO A 20 15.17 4.51 -20.09
CA PRO A 20 14.61 3.22 -20.47
C PRO A 20 14.75 2.15 -19.38
N THR A 21 15.66 2.35 -18.43
CA THR A 21 15.84 1.47 -17.28
C THR A 21 16.27 2.29 -16.08
N LEU A 22 15.55 2.11 -14.98
CA LEU A 22 15.91 2.63 -13.67
C LEU A 22 16.49 1.50 -12.82
N TYR A 23 17.41 1.80 -11.92
CA TYR A 23 17.88 0.82 -10.94
C TYR A 23 17.19 1.08 -9.60
N LEU A 24 16.63 0.03 -9.00
CA LEU A 24 15.87 0.14 -7.75
C LEU A 24 16.68 0.83 -6.64
N ARG A 25 17.96 0.47 -6.49
CA ARG A 25 18.87 1.08 -5.49
C ARG A 25 19.03 2.60 -5.63
N ASP A 26 18.81 3.14 -6.82
CA ASP A 26 18.93 4.58 -7.09
C ASP A 26 17.60 5.31 -6.80
N LEU A 27 16.51 4.56 -6.67
CA LEU A 27 15.17 5.08 -6.33
C LEU A 27 14.88 5.05 -4.83
N LEU A 28 15.46 4.07 -4.11
CA LEU A 28 15.15 3.82 -2.71
C LEU A 28 15.69 4.92 -1.80
N PRO A 29 14.90 5.36 -0.80
CA PRO A 29 15.42 6.21 0.27
C PRO A 29 16.51 5.48 1.05
N ALA A 30 17.67 6.14 1.22
CA ALA A 30 18.79 5.57 1.96
C ALA A 30 18.63 5.78 3.48
N VAL A 31 19.05 4.79 4.27
CA VAL A 31 19.06 4.88 5.73
C VAL A 31 19.98 6.02 6.19
N GLY A 32 19.49 6.84 7.12
CA GLY A 32 20.16 8.04 7.62
C GLY A 32 19.97 9.28 6.74
N GLN A 33 19.25 9.18 5.62
CA GLN A 33 18.91 10.32 4.78
C GLN A 33 17.48 10.80 5.03
N ASN A 34 17.23 12.05 4.63
CA ASN A 34 15.90 12.62 4.64
C ASN A 34 15.17 12.30 3.34
N THR A 35 13.88 12.02 3.45
CA THR A 35 12.96 11.82 2.32
C THR A 35 11.68 12.60 2.54
N LEU A 36 10.92 12.81 1.46
CA LEU A 36 9.69 13.57 1.46
C LEU A 36 8.54 12.71 0.96
N ALA A 37 7.42 12.76 1.67
CA ALA A 37 6.19 12.11 1.25
C ALA A 37 5.01 13.05 1.46
N ALA A 38 4.00 12.90 0.61
CA ALA A 38 2.77 13.65 0.70
C ALA A 38 1.61 12.79 1.21
N PHE A 39 0.75 13.42 1.99
CA PHE A 39 -0.41 12.80 2.59
C PHE A 39 -1.64 13.68 2.39
N ASP A 40 -2.81 13.07 2.55
CA ASP A 40 -4.05 13.81 2.59
C ASP A 40 -4.14 14.70 3.84
N TRP A 41 -5.04 15.69 3.83
CA TRP A 41 -5.22 16.67 4.91
C TRP A 41 -5.57 16.05 6.27
N GLN A 42 -6.10 14.83 6.26
CA GLN A 42 -6.46 14.09 7.47
C GLN A 42 -5.25 13.46 8.16
N ALA A 43 -4.11 13.32 7.47
CA ALA A 43 -2.90 12.74 8.05
C ALA A 43 -2.17 13.76 8.92
N HIS A 44 -2.54 13.83 10.20
CA HIS A 44 -1.88 14.70 11.17
C HIS A 44 -0.68 13.98 11.81
N LEU A 45 0.44 13.95 11.09
CA LEU A 45 1.67 13.34 11.60
C LEU A 45 2.40 14.28 12.57
N THR A 46 2.89 13.74 13.69
CA THR A 46 3.52 14.54 14.75
C THR A 46 5.05 14.55 14.60
N PRO A 47 5.71 15.72 14.57
CA PRO A 47 7.17 15.77 14.58
C PRO A 47 7.79 15.02 15.76
N GLY A 48 8.84 14.23 15.49
CA GLY A 48 9.49 13.35 16.45
C GLY A 48 8.89 11.94 16.52
N GLU A 49 7.68 11.71 16.00
CA GLU A 49 7.06 10.40 15.94
C GLU A 49 7.85 9.45 15.03
N THR A 50 7.96 8.18 15.41
CA THR A 50 8.49 7.11 14.56
C THR A 50 7.35 6.22 14.10
N LEU A 51 7.25 6.04 12.78
CA LEU A 51 6.16 5.32 12.13
C LEU A 51 6.69 4.43 10.99
N GLN A 52 5.79 3.64 10.41
CA GLN A 52 6.06 2.84 9.22
C GLN A 52 5.44 3.47 7.98
N LEU A 53 6.17 3.48 6.87
CA LEU A 53 5.71 3.97 5.58
C LEU A 53 5.91 2.92 4.51
N ILE A 54 4.90 2.68 3.69
CA ILE A 54 5.06 1.84 2.49
C ILE A 54 5.63 2.71 1.38
N TRP A 55 6.83 2.37 0.93
CA TRP A 55 7.43 2.92 -0.28
C TRP A 55 7.00 2.10 -1.50
N CYS A 56 6.50 2.80 -2.51
CA CYS A 56 6.06 2.22 -3.76
C CYS A 56 6.95 2.71 -4.91
N PRO A 57 7.26 1.85 -5.91
CA PRO A 57 7.95 2.30 -7.10
C PRO A 57 7.09 3.26 -7.96
N PRO A 58 7.70 3.97 -8.94
CA PRO A 58 7.08 5.15 -9.54
C PRO A 58 5.71 4.96 -10.20
N VAL A 59 5.43 3.83 -10.87
CA VAL A 59 4.12 3.64 -11.51
C VAL A 59 3.04 3.45 -10.44
N SER A 60 3.31 2.65 -9.43
CA SER A 60 2.42 2.39 -8.31
C SER A 60 2.28 3.57 -7.37
N ASP A 61 3.31 4.39 -7.23
CA ASP A 61 3.27 5.63 -6.45
C ASP A 61 2.28 6.65 -7.04
N LEU A 62 2.12 6.65 -8.37
CA LEU A 62 1.22 7.56 -9.07
C LEU A 62 -0.16 6.98 -9.33
N ASN A 63 -0.25 5.68 -9.63
CA ASN A 63 -1.47 5.05 -10.13
C ASN A 63 -1.96 3.87 -9.27
N GLY A 64 -1.23 3.50 -8.23
CA GLY A 64 -1.52 2.34 -7.39
C GLY A 64 -0.98 1.02 -7.96
N TRP A 65 -0.86 0.01 -7.10
CA TRP A 65 -0.41 -1.32 -7.49
C TRP A 65 -1.33 -2.01 -8.50
N SER A 66 -2.59 -1.61 -8.59
CA SER A 66 -3.57 -2.20 -9.51
C SER A 66 -3.21 -1.99 -10.99
N GLU A 67 -2.48 -0.93 -11.32
CA GLU A 67 -1.99 -0.64 -12.67
C GLU A 67 -0.63 -1.30 -12.98
N GLN A 68 0.17 -1.62 -11.96
CA GLN A 68 1.47 -2.29 -12.12
C GLN A 68 1.73 -3.29 -10.98
N PRO A 69 1.00 -4.42 -10.92
CA PRO A 69 1.08 -5.33 -9.77
C PRO A 69 2.48 -5.88 -9.48
N SER A 70 3.33 -6.05 -10.50
CA SER A 70 4.70 -6.55 -10.29
C SER A 70 5.54 -5.66 -9.36
N GLU A 71 5.21 -4.37 -9.24
CA GLU A 71 5.91 -3.43 -8.36
C GLU A 71 5.69 -3.69 -6.87
N ILE A 72 4.68 -4.48 -6.49
CA ILE A 72 4.51 -4.96 -5.10
C ILE A 72 5.78 -5.71 -4.63
N ALA A 73 6.41 -6.49 -5.52
CA ALA A 73 7.65 -7.20 -5.19
C ALA A 73 8.87 -6.27 -5.05
N LEU A 74 8.76 -5.03 -5.52
CA LEU A 74 9.80 -4.00 -5.46
C LEU A 74 9.51 -2.96 -4.36
N SER A 75 8.32 -2.97 -3.77
CA SER A 75 7.94 -2.10 -2.65
C SER A 75 8.75 -2.39 -1.38
N HIS A 76 8.92 -1.35 -0.57
CA HIS A 76 9.70 -1.40 0.65
C HIS A 76 8.89 -0.88 1.83
N LEU A 77 9.16 -1.40 3.02
CA LEU A 77 8.69 -0.86 4.28
C LEU A 77 9.80 -0.01 4.89
N LEU A 78 9.50 1.28 5.08
CA LEU A 78 10.41 2.18 5.77
C LEU A 78 10.00 2.31 7.23
N ARG A 79 10.96 2.28 8.14
CA ARG A 79 10.79 2.89 9.47
C ARG A 79 11.36 4.28 9.41
N ALA A 80 10.57 5.29 9.71
CA ALA A 80 10.98 6.68 9.54
C ALA A 80 10.54 7.55 10.71
N ARG A 81 11.34 8.58 11.02
CA ARG A 81 11.04 9.60 12.02
C ARG A 81 10.53 10.85 11.34
N VAL A 82 9.36 11.35 11.75
CA VAL A 82 8.82 12.63 11.27
C VAL A 82 9.72 13.76 11.74
N ILE A 83 10.28 14.55 10.83
CA ILE A 83 11.12 15.71 11.16
C ILE A 83 10.27 16.96 11.26
N ARG A 84 9.46 17.25 10.24
CA ARG A 84 8.56 18.41 10.21
C ARG A 84 7.52 18.28 9.11
N ALA A 85 6.42 19.01 9.28
CA ALA A 85 5.54 19.36 8.17
C ALA A 85 6.20 20.45 7.32
N LEU A 86 6.09 20.33 6.01
CA LEU A 86 6.50 21.34 5.05
C LEU A 86 5.26 22.05 4.49
N PRO A 87 5.32 23.37 4.25
CA PRO A 87 4.24 24.08 3.60
C PRO A 87 3.99 23.47 2.21
N GLY A 88 2.72 23.32 1.83
CA GLY A 88 2.34 22.86 0.51
C GLY A 88 2.96 23.77 -0.53
N ALA A 89 3.87 23.23 -1.35
CA ALA A 89 4.46 24.01 -2.42
C ALA A 89 3.34 24.41 -3.40
N ALA A 90 3.26 25.70 -3.73
CA ALA A 90 2.45 26.19 -4.84
C ALA A 90 3.10 25.70 -6.15
N ASN A 91 3.00 24.40 -6.46
CA ASN A 91 3.55 23.84 -7.67
C ASN A 91 2.67 24.20 -8.87
N ALA A 92 3.31 24.60 -9.96
CA ALA A 92 2.70 25.01 -11.24
C ALA A 92 1.81 23.94 -11.91
N HIS A 93 1.82 22.69 -11.40
CA HIS A 93 1.11 21.54 -11.96
C HIS A 93 -0.08 21.03 -11.11
N GLY A 94 -0.46 21.72 -10.03
CA GLY A 94 -1.70 21.44 -9.28
C GLY A 94 -1.77 20.11 -8.50
N MET A 95 -0.88 19.14 -8.75
CA MET A 95 -0.90 17.79 -8.14
C MET A 95 -0.79 17.79 -6.60
N LEU A 96 -0.27 18.86 -6.01
CA LEU A 96 -0.07 19.04 -4.56
C LEU A 96 -1.16 19.89 -3.89
N HIS A 97 -2.14 20.39 -4.64
CA HIS A 97 -3.11 21.34 -4.09
C HIS A 97 -3.93 20.67 -2.98
N GLY A 98 -3.86 21.22 -1.76
CA GLY A 98 -4.55 20.68 -0.57
C GLY A 98 -3.83 19.53 0.14
N LYS A 99 -2.65 19.10 -0.33
CA LYS A 99 -1.90 17.98 0.25
C LYS A 99 -0.80 18.45 1.21
N TYR A 100 -0.57 17.70 2.28
CA TYR A 100 0.46 18.00 3.27
C TYR A 100 1.73 17.24 2.94
N ARG A 101 2.87 17.95 2.91
CA ARG A 101 4.18 17.35 2.73
C ARG A 101 4.84 17.20 4.08
N TYR A 102 5.47 16.06 4.30
CA TYR A 102 6.26 15.80 5.50
C TYR A 102 7.68 15.41 5.11
N GLU A 103 8.63 15.90 5.90
CA GLU A 103 10.01 15.46 5.85
C GLU A 103 10.24 14.38 6.90
N PHE A 104 10.90 13.30 6.48
CA PHE A 104 11.19 12.15 7.31
C PHE A 104 12.67 11.81 7.26
N GLU A 105 13.23 11.38 8.37
CA GLU A 105 14.51 10.70 8.40
C GLU A 105 14.29 9.19 8.32
N VAL A 106 14.95 8.53 7.37
CA VAL A 106 14.84 7.09 7.17
C VAL A 106 15.70 6.35 8.20
N LEU A 107 15.07 5.56 9.05
CA LEU A 107 15.72 4.77 10.09
C LEU A 107 15.96 3.32 9.67
N ALA A 108 15.11 2.78 8.80
CA ALA A 108 15.25 1.46 8.19
C ALA A 108 14.54 1.44 6.83
N CYS A 109 15.01 0.58 5.93
CA CYS A 109 14.43 0.34 4.60
C CYS A 109 14.53 -1.15 4.31
N GLU A 110 13.40 -1.85 4.34
CA GLU A 110 13.33 -3.30 4.21
C GLU A 110 12.40 -3.68 3.07
N ALA A 111 12.69 -4.75 2.33
CA ALA A 111 11.78 -5.23 1.28
C ALA A 111 10.43 -5.64 1.88
N LEU A 112 9.32 -5.18 1.28
CA LEU A 112 7.98 -5.33 1.86
C LEU A 112 7.57 -6.79 2.03
N LEU A 113 7.67 -7.59 0.97
CA LEU A 113 7.17 -8.97 1.00
C LEU A 113 7.89 -9.87 2.00
N PRO A 114 9.24 -9.86 2.12
CA PRO A 114 9.93 -10.57 3.18
C PRO A 114 9.47 -10.18 4.59
N VAL A 115 9.29 -8.87 4.85
CA VAL A 115 8.80 -8.39 6.15
C VAL A 115 7.41 -8.94 6.44
N LEU A 116 6.48 -8.84 5.48
CA LEU A 116 5.10 -9.33 5.63
C LEU A 116 5.05 -10.82 5.94
N ARG A 117 5.88 -11.64 5.27
CA ARG A 117 5.97 -13.08 5.50
C ARG A 117 6.52 -13.44 6.87
N ALA A 118 7.46 -12.64 7.36
CA ALA A 118 8.10 -12.84 8.67
C ALA A 118 7.22 -12.39 9.85
N LEU A 119 6.07 -11.73 9.60
CA LEU A 119 5.17 -11.31 10.67
C LEU A 119 4.63 -12.52 11.44
N PRO A 120 4.63 -12.49 12.79
CA PRO A 120 4.05 -13.56 13.57
C PRO A 120 2.52 -13.59 13.38
N PRO A 121 1.88 -14.77 13.42
CA PRO A 121 0.42 -14.87 13.36
C PRO A 121 -0.21 -14.21 14.60
N VAL A 122 -1.09 -13.24 14.37
CA VAL A 122 -1.85 -12.54 15.42
C VAL A 122 -3.33 -12.57 15.05
N PRO A 123 -4.20 -13.23 15.85
CA PRO A 123 -5.62 -13.41 15.51
C PRO A 123 -6.38 -12.10 15.25
N ASP A 124 -6.09 -11.08 16.05
CA ASP A 124 -6.72 -9.76 15.99
C ASP A 124 -5.74 -8.70 15.49
N ALA A 125 -4.88 -9.07 14.53
CA ALA A 125 -3.90 -8.13 13.97
C ALA A 125 -4.59 -6.89 13.37
N TRP A 126 -5.75 -7.11 12.77
CA TRP A 126 -6.64 -6.11 12.18
C TRP A 126 -8.00 -6.77 11.89
N HIS A 127 -9.00 -5.96 11.56
CA HIS A 127 -10.35 -6.42 11.21
C HIS A 127 -10.77 -5.84 9.88
N LEU A 128 -11.51 -6.62 9.07
CA LEU A 128 -12.06 -6.08 7.84
C LEU A 128 -13.06 -4.94 8.16
N PRO A 129 -12.97 -3.80 7.44
CA PRO A 129 -13.83 -2.65 7.67
C PRO A 129 -15.31 -3.01 7.55
N GLN A 130 -16.10 -2.48 8.48
CA GLN A 130 -17.53 -2.74 8.58
C GLN A 130 -18.34 -1.49 8.24
N VAL A 131 -19.42 -1.67 7.49
CA VAL A 131 -20.38 -0.61 7.15
C VAL A 131 -21.69 -0.87 7.88
N GLY A 132 -22.17 0.17 8.57
CA GLY A 132 -23.50 0.16 9.19
C GLY A 132 -24.58 0.36 8.15
N THR A 133 -25.53 -0.56 8.06
CA THR A 133 -26.71 -0.45 7.19
C THR A 133 -27.99 -0.43 8.03
N ALA A 134 -29.11 -0.05 7.41
CA ALA A 134 -30.43 -0.14 8.05
C ALA A 134 -30.82 -1.56 8.49
N ARG A 135 -30.12 -2.60 7.97
CA ARG A 135 -30.34 -4.02 8.29
C ARG A 135 -29.28 -4.60 9.23
N GLY A 136 -28.45 -3.75 9.83
CA GLY A 136 -27.31 -4.15 10.67
C GLY A 136 -25.97 -3.91 9.99
N THR A 137 -24.91 -4.47 10.54
CA THR A 137 -23.54 -4.25 10.08
C THR A 137 -23.12 -5.31 9.05
N ARG A 138 -22.41 -4.89 8.00
CA ARG A 138 -21.84 -5.78 6.97
C ARG A 138 -20.37 -5.49 6.75
N LEU A 139 -19.63 -6.43 6.19
CA LEU A 139 -18.26 -6.16 5.75
C LEU A 139 -18.30 -5.31 4.48
N SER A 140 -17.39 -4.34 4.35
CA SER A 140 -17.25 -3.53 3.13
C SER A 140 -16.98 -4.43 1.90
N TRP A 141 -16.24 -5.52 2.12
CA TRP A 141 -15.97 -6.55 1.13
C TRP A 141 -17.21 -7.32 0.64
N ASP A 142 -18.34 -7.30 1.36
CA ASP A 142 -19.59 -7.91 0.88
C ASP A 142 -20.28 -7.04 -0.20
N GLU A 143 -19.89 -5.77 -0.36
CA GLU A 143 -20.53 -4.81 -1.28
C GLU A 143 -19.72 -4.54 -2.55
N VAL A 144 -18.62 -5.27 -2.75
CA VAL A 144 -17.70 -5.07 -3.87
C VAL A 144 -18.39 -5.29 -5.21
N ARG A 145 -18.14 -4.37 -6.15
CA ARG A 145 -18.71 -4.44 -7.51
C ARG A 145 -17.67 -4.74 -8.58
N VAL A 146 -16.44 -4.27 -8.34
CA VAL A 146 -15.30 -4.44 -9.22
C VAL A 146 -14.16 -4.93 -8.36
N CYS A 147 -13.58 -6.06 -8.75
CA CYS A 147 -12.43 -6.66 -8.10
C CYS A 147 -11.36 -6.96 -9.16
N GLY A 148 -10.10 -6.75 -8.79
CA GLY A 148 -8.93 -7.12 -9.56
C GLY A 148 -8.01 -7.99 -8.71
N ARG A 149 -7.34 -8.96 -9.32
CA ARG A 149 -6.32 -9.76 -8.64
C ARG A 149 -5.08 -10.01 -9.47
N ALA A 150 -3.93 -10.11 -8.82
CA ALA A 150 -2.67 -10.54 -9.42
C ALA A 150 -1.93 -11.50 -8.49
N GLU A 151 -1.17 -12.43 -9.08
CA GLU A 151 -0.21 -13.24 -8.35
C GLU A 151 1.14 -12.54 -8.38
N VAL A 152 1.71 -12.22 -7.22
CA VAL A 152 2.99 -11.52 -7.12
C VAL A 152 3.90 -12.21 -6.13
N ALA A 153 4.99 -12.79 -6.66
CA ALA A 153 5.99 -13.53 -5.90
C ALA A 153 5.40 -14.64 -4.99
N GLY A 154 4.27 -15.26 -5.36
CA GLY A 154 3.59 -16.28 -4.56
C GLY A 154 2.60 -15.75 -3.52
N LEU A 155 2.25 -14.46 -3.56
CA LEU A 155 1.12 -13.88 -2.85
C LEU A 155 0.01 -13.50 -3.82
N ILE A 156 -1.22 -13.48 -3.34
CA ILE A 156 -2.37 -12.92 -4.07
C ILE A 156 -2.52 -11.46 -3.65
N TYR A 157 -2.34 -10.55 -4.60
CA TYR A 157 -2.82 -9.18 -4.49
C TYR A 157 -4.28 -9.12 -4.92
N LEU A 158 -5.13 -8.56 -4.07
CA LEU A 158 -6.55 -8.37 -4.31
C LEU A 158 -6.88 -6.89 -4.09
N THR A 159 -7.52 -6.27 -5.07
CA THR A 159 -8.05 -4.91 -4.98
C THR A 159 -9.54 -4.91 -5.30
N ALA A 160 -10.29 -4.04 -4.65
CA ALA A 160 -11.71 -3.88 -4.89
C ALA A 160 -12.17 -2.45 -4.68
N SER A 161 -13.25 -2.10 -5.39
CA SER A 161 -14.02 -0.89 -5.13
C SER A 161 -15.44 -1.25 -4.70
N ALA A 162 -15.94 -0.55 -3.68
CA ALA A 162 -17.31 -0.61 -3.21
C ALA A 162 -18.01 0.75 -3.43
N PRO A 163 -19.35 0.85 -3.23
CA PRO A 163 -20.05 2.13 -3.27
C PRO A 163 -19.41 3.20 -2.35
N HIS A 164 -19.75 4.47 -2.61
CA HIS A 164 -19.29 5.62 -1.82
C HIS A 164 -17.78 5.89 -1.88
N GLU A 165 -17.17 5.62 -3.04
CA GLU A 165 -15.74 5.88 -3.28
C GLU A 165 -14.81 5.09 -2.35
N THR A 166 -15.30 3.95 -1.85
CA THR A 166 -14.52 3.02 -1.03
C THR A 166 -13.60 2.19 -1.92
N TYR A 167 -12.31 2.22 -1.60
CA TYR A 167 -11.27 1.43 -2.24
C TYR A 167 -10.56 0.57 -1.19
N MET A 168 -10.33 -0.71 -1.52
CA MET A 168 -9.75 -1.67 -0.60
C MET A 168 -8.68 -2.50 -1.30
N GLU A 169 -7.61 -2.84 -0.59
CA GLU A 169 -6.57 -3.73 -1.08
C GLU A 169 -6.14 -4.73 -0.02
N MET A 170 -5.66 -5.89 -0.46
CA MET A 170 -5.10 -6.92 0.40
C MET A 170 -3.93 -7.63 -0.27
N LEU A 171 -2.99 -8.09 0.55
CA LEU A 171 -2.04 -9.14 0.19
C LEU A 171 -2.35 -10.38 1.01
N LEU A 172 -2.54 -11.50 0.31
CA LEU A 172 -2.98 -12.77 0.88
C LEU A 172 -1.98 -13.87 0.55
N GLU A 173 -1.83 -14.79 1.49
CA GLU A 173 -1.30 -16.13 1.24
C GLU A 173 -2.47 -17.12 1.16
N ASP A 174 -2.38 -18.02 0.19
CA ASP A 174 -3.30 -19.16 0.04
C ASP A 174 -2.48 -20.45 0.03
N ASP A 175 -2.68 -21.30 1.04
CA ASP A 175 -2.08 -22.64 1.11
C ASP A 175 -3.02 -23.73 0.55
N GLY A 176 -4.16 -23.34 -0.02
CA GLY A 176 -5.19 -24.21 -0.58
C GLY A 176 -6.32 -24.53 0.40
N GLU A 177 -6.03 -24.60 1.71
CA GLU A 177 -7.05 -24.84 2.74
C GLU A 177 -7.44 -23.54 3.46
N GLN A 178 -6.50 -22.60 3.57
CA GLN A 178 -6.59 -21.43 4.40
C GLN A 178 -6.12 -20.17 3.65
N LEU A 179 -6.90 -19.10 3.80
CA LEU A 179 -6.46 -17.76 3.41
C LEU A 179 -5.91 -17.03 4.63
N THR A 180 -4.71 -16.47 4.48
CA THR A 180 -4.06 -15.65 5.50
C THR A 180 -3.79 -14.28 4.92
N GLY A 181 -4.39 -13.24 5.49
CA GLY A 181 -4.07 -11.86 5.10
C GLY A 181 -2.80 -11.38 5.78
N LEU A 182 -1.99 -10.61 5.05
CA LEU A 182 -0.74 -10.00 5.51
C LEU A 182 -0.80 -8.47 5.56
N PHE A 183 -1.64 -7.90 4.70
CA PHE A 183 -1.82 -6.47 4.50
C PHE A 183 -3.29 -6.19 4.20
N SER A 184 -3.81 -5.10 4.75
CA SER A 184 -5.15 -4.58 4.46
C SER A 184 -5.09 -3.06 4.33
N LEU A 185 -5.53 -2.55 3.18
CA LEU A 185 -5.79 -1.13 2.94
C LEU A 185 -7.29 -0.92 2.82
N HIS A 186 -7.81 0.11 3.48
CA HIS A 186 -9.15 0.62 3.26
C HIS A 186 -9.09 2.12 3.17
N MET A 187 -9.62 2.67 2.09
CA MET A 187 -9.73 4.10 1.85
C MET A 187 -11.18 4.42 1.53
N ASP A 188 -11.72 5.41 2.22
CA ASP A 188 -13.00 6.04 1.92
C ASP A 188 -12.85 7.57 2.04
N PRO A 189 -13.86 8.38 1.64
CA PRO A 189 -13.74 9.84 1.71
C PRO A 189 -13.50 10.40 3.12
N GLY A 190 -13.74 9.62 4.18
CA GLY A 190 -13.60 10.04 5.56
C GLY A 190 -12.33 9.56 6.25
N SER A 191 -11.66 8.53 5.71
CA SER A 191 -10.51 7.91 6.36
C SER A 191 -9.71 6.99 5.43
N SER A 192 -8.44 6.78 5.80
CA SER A 192 -7.61 5.72 5.24
C SER A 192 -6.98 4.92 6.38
N THR A 193 -7.12 3.60 6.34
CA THR A 193 -6.46 2.67 7.28
C THR A 193 -5.56 1.72 6.51
N CYS A 194 -4.34 1.55 7.00
CA CYS A 194 -3.31 0.72 6.40
C CYS A 194 -2.73 -0.19 7.48
N ASP A 195 -3.14 -1.45 7.46
CA ASP A 195 -2.79 -2.43 8.49
C ASP A 195 -1.84 -3.50 7.95
N LEU A 196 -0.78 -3.76 8.70
CA LEU A 196 0.13 -4.87 8.48
C LEU A 196 -0.08 -5.90 9.58
N GLY A 197 -0.23 -7.16 9.21
CA GLY A 197 -0.44 -8.21 10.18
C GLY A 197 -0.79 -9.53 9.55
N ARG A 198 -0.22 -10.61 10.07
CA ARG A 198 -0.50 -11.98 9.62
C ARG A 198 -1.72 -12.52 10.36
N LYS A 199 -2.87 -12.57 9.68
CA LYS A 199 -4.15 -13.00 10.23
C LYS A 199 -4.78 -14.10 9.39
N ARG A 200 -5.15 -15.21 10.02
CA ARG A 200 -5.99 -16.24 9.39
C ARG A 200 -7.41 -15.69 9.20
N LEU A 201 -7.90 -15.69 7.97
CA LEU A 201 -9.28 -15.33 7.69
C LEU A 201 -10.21 -16.47 8.11
N ALA A 202 -11.33 -16.13 8.76
CA ALA A 202 -12.33 -17.08 9.22
C ALA A 202 -13.75 -16.51 9.08
N GLY A 203 -14.76 -17.39 9.14
CA GLY A 203 -16.17 -17.01 9.17
C GLY A 203 -16.57 -16.06 8.03
N ASP A 204 -17.16 -14.93 8.40
CA ASP A 204 -17.64 -13.92 7.46
C ASP A 204 -16.53 -13.28 6.63
N GLU A 205 -15.36 -13.04 7.22
CA GLU A 205 -14.21 -12.47 6.51
C GLU A 205 -13.72 -13.41 5.41
N LEU A 206 -13.58 -14.71 5.74
CA LEU A 206 -13.17 -15.71 4.75
C LEU A 206 -14.16 -15.83 3.60
N ARG A 207 -15.48 -15.82 3.91
CA ARG A 207 -16.53 -15.87 2.90
C ARG A 207 -16.45 -14.66 1.97
N ALA A 208 -16.37 -13.45 2.53
CA ALA A 208 -16.33 -12.21 1.76
C ALA A 208 -15.12 -12.16 0.82
N ILE A 209 -13.93 -12.50 1.33
CA ILE A 209 -12.70 -12.49 0.53
C ILE A 209 -12.68 -13.60 -0.52
N ARG A 210 -13.16 -14.82 -0.22
CA ARG A 210 -13.30 -15.88 -1.24
C ARG A 210 -14.25 -15.44 -2.36
N HIS A 211 -15.39 -14.83 -2.00
CA HIS A 211 -16.31 -14.30 -3.01
C HIS A 211 -15.65 -13.23 -3.89
N ALA A 212 -14.92 -12.29 -3.28
CA ALA A 212 -14.19 -11.25 -4.02
C ALA A 212 -13.13 -11.86 -4.96
N LEU A 213 -12.39 -12.87 -4.51
CA LEU A 213 -11.41 -13.60 -5.33
C LEU A 213 -12.07 -14.32 -6.52
N ASP A 214 -13.23 -14.94 -6.31
CA ASP A 214 -13.97 -15.68 -7.34
C ASP A 214 -14.45 -14.77 -8.48
N ILE A 215 -14.81 -13.52 -8.17
CA ILE A 215 -15.29 -12.54 -9.15
C ILE A 215 -14.18 -11.61 -9.68
N ALA A 216 -12.98 -11.69 -9.11
CA ALA A 216 -11.87 -10.80 -9.44
C ALA A 216 -11.35 -11.05 -10.86
N ARG A 217 -11.17 -9.97 -11.61
CA ARG A 217 -10.54 -10.02 -12.93
C ARG A 217 -9.02 -10.08 -12.77
N PRO A 218 -8.31 -10.82 -13.63
CA PRO A 218 -6.85 -10.83 -13.59
C PRO A 218 -6.31 -9.44 -13.97
N LEU A 219 -5.41 -8.92 -13.14
CA LEU A 219 -4.64 -7.72 -13.38
C LEU A 219 -3.31 -8.08 -14.02
N LYS A 220 -2.78 -7.14 -14.81
CA LYS A 220 -1.49 -7.25 -15.47
C LYS A 220 -0.83 -5.89 -15.44
N ASP A 221 0.48 -5.91 -15.46
CA ASP A 221 1.30 -4.72 -15.66
C ASP A 221 0.88 -3.96 -16.90
N THR A 222 0.57 -2.68 -16.74
CA THR A 222 0.28 -1.78 -17.86
C THR A 222 1.54 -1.35 -18.59
N GLN A 223 2.69 -1.38 -17.93
CA GLN A 223 3.98 -1.02 -18.49
C GLN A 223 4.94 -2.21 -18.50
N ALA A 224 5.85 -2.22 -19.48
CA ALA A 224 6.94 -3.18 -19.52
C ALA A 224 7.86 -3.00 -18.31
N ALA A 225 8.56 -4.06 -17.92
CA ALA A 225 9.56 -4.00 -16.86
C ALA A 225 10.62 -2.93 -17.17
N TYR A 226 10.71 -1.93 -16.30
CA TYR A 226 11.59 -0.78 -16.47
C TYR A 226 12.53 -0.57 -15.26
N ILE A 227 12.30 -1.28 -14.15
CA ILE A 227 13.15 -1.24 -12.96
C ILE A 227 14.01 -2.51 -12.91
N ALA A 228 15.32 -2.32 -12.85
CA ALA A 228 16.30 -3.38 -12.68
C ALA A 228 16.80 -3.47 -11.23
N GLY A 229 17.19 -4.67 -10.80
CA GLY A 229 17.83 -4.92 -9.50
C GLY A 229 16.89 -5.17 -8.32
N GLY A 230 15.64 -5.56 -8.58
CA GLY A 230 14.78 -6.18 -7.56
C GLY A 230 15.26 -7.58 -7.16
N PRO A 231 14.77 -8.15 -6.03
CA PRO A 231 15.06 -9.53 -5.70
C PRO A 231 14.64 -10.43 -6.86
N VAL A 232 15.61 -11.14 -7.43
CA VAL A 232 15.36 -12.17 -8.45
C VAL A 232 14.59 -13.29 -7.74
N PRO A 233 13.43 -13.73 -8.25
CA PRO A 233 12.83 -14.98 -7.76
C PRO A 233 13.79 -16.12 -8.10
N GLU A 234 14.22 -16.86 -7.07
CA GLU A 234 14.88 -18.17 -7.24
C GLU A 234 13.92 -19.19 -7.87
#